data_AF-A0A5C8BRE5-F1
#
_entry.id   AF-A0A5C8BRE5-F1
#
_cell.length_a   1.000
_cell.length_b   1.000
_cell.length_c   1.000
_cell.angle_alpha   90.00
_cell.angle_beta   90.00
_cell.angle_gamma   90.00
#
_symmetry.space_group_name_H-M   'P 1'
#
loop_
_entity.id
_entity.type
_entity.pdbx_description
1 polymer ?
#
loop_
_entity_poly.entity_id
_entity_poly.type
_entity_poly.pdbx_seq_one_letter_code
_entity_poly.pdbx_strand_id
1 'polypeptide(L)'
;MKKSILLLVFVLFVLGGGYFYFNHNKANIESHEYSEAISQSESVNSHLESSAPVVSLSDMLASGIKTLRGVLQSQKIAESASIENYTLILDGKPLKVKSVSEIELSKAFLVESNQVLLVAFDQGGNQCSRQYQVVTISESATKVSKVFGSCLPLSSAIESGSQITFSM
;
A
#
# COMPACT_ATOMS: atom_id res chain seq x y z
N MET A 1 20.50 -48.37 16.59
CA MET A 1 19.44 -48.07 15.60
C MET A 1 18.29 -47.19 16.14
N LYS A 2 17.79 -47.38 17.38
CA LYS A 2 16.60 -46.64 17.90
C LYS A 2 16.78 -45.12 18.09
N LYS A 3 17.98 -44.62 18.42
CA LYS A 3 18.23 -43.17 18.63
C LYS A 3 18.17 -42.34 17.34
N SER A 4 18.48 -42.92 16.19
CA SER A 4 18.50 -42.20 14.91
C SER A 4 17.08 -41.91 14.38
N ILE A 5 16.12 -42.79 14.67
CA ILE A 5 14.73 -42.64 14.25
C ILE A 5 14.04 -41.54 15.07
N LEU A 6 14.31 -41.49 16.38
CA LEU A 6 13.76 -40.45 17.26
C LEU A 6 14.23 -39.05 16.85
N LEU A 7 15.50 -38.92 16.46
CA LEU A 7 16.10 -37.66 16.04
C LEU A 7 15.53 -37.18 14.69
N LEU A 8 15.25 -38.11 13.77
CA LEU A 8 14.68 -37.81 12.46
C LEU A 8 13.22 -37.35 12.55
N VAL A 9 12.44 -37.94 13.48
CA VAL A 9 11.05 -37.50 13.76
C VAL A 9 11.04 -36.10 14.39
N PHE A 10 11.99 -35.81 15.29
CA PHE A 10 12.08 -34.48 15.92
C PHE A 10 12.45 -33.39 14.91
N VAL A 11 13.39 -33.67 13.98
CA VAL A 11 13.75 -32.74 12.91
C VAL A 11 12.57 -32.48 11.96
N LEU A 12 11.80 -33.50 11.60
CA LEU A 12 10.59 -33.34 10.78
C LEU A 12 9.49 -32.54 11.50
N PHE A 13 9.35 -32.69 12.81
CA PHE A 13 8.40 -31.89 13.59
C PHE A 13 8.79 -30.42 13.70
N VAL A 14 10.09 -30.13 13.86
CA VAL A 14 10.60 -28.75 13.91
C VAL A 14 10.53 -28.08 12.54
N LEU A 15 10.89 -28.79 11.46
CA LEU A 15 10.80 -28.26 10.10
C LEU A 15 9.35 -28.13 9.62
N GLY A 16 8.50 -29.13 9.90
CA GLY A 16 7.08 -29.10 9.57
C GLY A 16 6.31 -28.06 10.38
N GLY A 17 6.59 -27.96 11.69
CA GLY A 17 6.00 -26.95 12.57
C GLY A 17 6.45 -25.54 12.23
N GLY A 18 7.73 -25.35 11.89
CA GLY A 18 8.26 -24.06 11.43
C GLY A 18 7.66 -23.62 10.10
N TYR A 19 7.48 -24.54 9.16
CA TYR A 19 6.83 -24.26 7.87
C TYR A 19 5.34 -23.94 8.03
N PHE A 20 4.63 -24.68 8.88
CA PHE A 20 3.21 -24.45 9.14
C PHE A 20 2.97 -23.14 9.91
N TYR A 21 3.84 -22.81 10.88
CA TYR A 21 3.77 -21.54 11.62
C TYR A 21 4.04 -20.33 10.72
N PHE A 22 5.02 -20.42 9.80
CA PHE A 22 5.26 -19.35 8.83
C PHE A 22 4.10 -19.17 7.84
N ASN A 23 3.41 -20.25 7.47
CA ASN A 23 2.33 -20.20 6.50
C ASN A 23 0.98 -19.77 7.13
N HIS A 24 0.76 -20.03 8.43
CA HIS A 24 -0.49 -19.68 9.12
C HIS A 24 -0.59 -18.19 9.50
N ASN A 25 0.54 -17.49 9.60
CA ASN A 25 0.58 -16.04 9.88
C ASN A 25 0.46 -15.16 8.63
N LYS A 26 0.30 -15.75 7.44
CA LYS A 26 -0.34 -15.04 6.34
C LYS A 26 -1.82 -15.01 6.65
N ALA A 27 -2.23 -14.08 7.50
CA ALA A 27 -3.60 -13.61 7.46
C ALA A 27 -3.91 -13.32 5.99
N ASN A 28 -4.80 -14.12 5.38
CA ASN A 28 -5.40 -13.81 4.09
C ASN A 28 -6.26 -12.57 4.34
N ILE A 29 -5.60 -11.41 4.45
CA ILE A 29 -6.25 -10.14 4.24
C ILE A 29 -6.50 -10.11 2.74
N GLU A 30 -7.77 -10.25 2.38
CA GLU A 30 -8.22 -10.26 0.99
C GLU A 30 -7.73 -8.95 0.36
N SER A 31 -6.81 -9.05 -0.58
CA SER A 31 -6.21 -7.88 -1.24
C SER A 31 -6.98 -7.56 -2.51
N HIS A 32 -7.15 -6.26 -2.75
CA HIS A 32 -7.90 -5.71 -3.87
C HIS A 32 -7.09 -5.77 -5.16
N GLU A 33 -7.76 -6.00 -6.28
CA GLU A 33 -7.11 -5.88 -7.58
C GLU A 33 -6.78 -4.42 -7.91
N TYR A 34 -5.70 -4.18 -8.66
CA TYR A 34 -5.32 -2.81 -9.06
C TYR A 34 -6.43 -2.09 -9.83
N SER A 35 -7.17 -2.83 -10.67
CA SER A 35 -8.29 -2.31 -11.44
C SER A 35 -9.44 -1.79 -10.57
N GLU A 36 -9.64 -2.37 -9.39
CA GLU A 36 -10.62 -1.87 -8.42
C GLU A 36 -10.19 -0.51 -7.89
N ALA A 37 -8.90 -0.33 -7.61
CA ALA A 37 -8.38 0.94 -7.11
C ALA A 37 -8.49 2.07 -8.16
N ILE A 38 -8.32 1.75 -9.45
CA ILE A 38 -8.58 2.69 -10.56
C ILE A 38 -10.07 3.04 -10.61
N SER A 39 -10.95 2.04 -10.65
CA SER A 39 -12.40 2.24 -10.76
C SER A 39 -12.93 3.08 -9.59
N GLN A 40 -12.44 2.79 -8.39
CA GLN A 40 -12.79 3.52 -7.17
C GLN A 40 -12.20 4.94 -7.15
N SER A 41 -11.07 5.18 -7.82
CA SER A 41 -10.48 6.50 -8.00
C SER A 41 -11.29 7.40 -8.94
N GLU A 42 -12.00 6.80 -9.89
CA GLU A 42 -12.85 7.52 -10.85
C GLU A 42 -14.25 7.79 -10.29
N SER A 43 -14.77 6.89 -9.45
CA SER A 43 -16.12 6.98 -8.88
C SER A 43 -16.29 8.08 -7.82
N VAL A 44 -15.21 8.54 -7.18
CA VAL A 44 -15.27 9.66 -6.20
C VAL A 44 -15.72 10.98 -6.85
N ASN A 45 -15.58 11.12 -8.17
CA ASN A 45 -16.05 12.31 -8.91
C ASN A 45 -17.48 12.17 -9.44
N SER A 46 -18.11 11.00 -9.34
CA SER A 46 -19.48 10.75 -9.79
C SER A 46 -20.35 10.42 -8.57
N HIS A 47 -20.78 11.46 -7.87
CA HIS A 47 -21.94 11.42 -6.97
C HIS A 47 -23.20 11.10 -7.79
N LEU A 48 -23.41 9.83 -8.18
CA LEU A 48 -24.66 9.31 -8.73
C LEU A 48 -24.73 7.81 -8.41
N GLU A 49 -25.53 7.50 -7.37
CA GLU A 49 -26.21 6.24 -7.07
C GLU A 49 -25.50 4.94 -7.51
N SER A 50 -24.69 4.37 -6.63
CA SER A 50 -24.33 2.94 -6.68
C SER A 50 -24.55 2.32 -5.29
N SER A 51 -25.36 1.25 -5.24
CA SER A 51 -25.83 0.58 -4.03
C SER A 51 -24.90 -0.53 -3.51
N ALA A 52 -23.64 -0.57 -3.97
CA ALA A 52 -22.62 -1.48 -3.45
C ALA A 52 -21.84 -0.80 -2.30
N PRO A 53 -21.36 -1.55 -1.29
CA PRO A 53 -20.49 -0.96 -0.26
C PRO A 53 -19.22 -0.44 -0.92
N VAL A 54 -19.11 0.88 -0.98
CA VAL A 54 -17.95 1.60 -1.51
C VAL A 54 -16.82 1.45 -0.50
N VAL A 55 -15.89 0.53 -0.74
CA VAL A 55 -14.66 0.44 0.05
C VAL A 55 -13.83 1.68 -0.25
N SER A 56 -13.39 2.41 0.78
CA SER A 56 -12.59 3.63 0.56
C SER A 56 -11.21 3.26 0.02
N LEU A 57 -10.60 4.13 -0.79
CA LEU A 57 -9.24 3.92 -1.29
C LEU A 57 -8.22 3.71 -0.16
N SER A 58 -8.42 4.36 0.99
CA SER A 58 -7.59 4.19 2.18
C SER A 58 -7.76 2.81 2.81
N ASP A 59 -8.98 2.27 2.88
CA ASP A 59 -9.23 0.90 3.35
C ASP A 59 -8.61 -0.12 2.40
N MET A 60 -8.71 0.11 1.08
CA MET A 60 -8.06 -0.74 0.08
C MET A 60 -6.54 -0.74 0.23
N LEU A 61 -5.94 0.41 0.54
CA LEU A 61 -4.51 0.51 0.80
C LEU A 61 -4.12 -0.17 2.12
N ALA A 62 -4.95 -0.10 3.15
CA ALA A 62 -4.69 -0.77 4.43
C ALA A 62 -4.81 -2.30 4.33
N SER A 63 -5.78 -2.81 3.57
CA SER A 63 -5.94 -4.25 3.32
C SER A 63 -4.94 -4.80 2.31
N GLY A 64 -4.56 -3.96 1.34
CA GLY A 64 -3.53 -4.22 0.36
C GLY A 64 -4.06 -4.25 -1.07
N ILE A 65 -3.28 -3.69 -1.98
CA ILE A 65 -3.58 -3.60 -3.41
C ILE A 65 -2.57 -4.47 -4.16
N LYS A 66 -3.07 -5.40 -4.97
CA LYS A 66 -2.24 -6.23 -5.85
C LYS A 66 -1.66 -5.38 -6.96
N THR A 67 -0.34 -5.38 -7.08
CA THR A 67 0.42 -4.65 -8.08
C THR A 67 1.24 -5.61 -8.93
N LEU A 68 1.86 -5.11 -10.01
CA LEU A 68 2.78 -5.89 -10.86
C LEU A 68 3.97 -6.47 -10.08
N ARG A 69 4.27 -5.96 -8.88
CA ARG A 69 5.41 -6.38 -8.06
C ARG A 69 5.03 -6.90 -6.68
N GLY A 70 3.77 -7.34 -6.52
CA GLY A 70 3.24 -7.89 -5.26
C GLY A 70 2.22 -6.97 -4.61
N VAL A 71 1.94 -7.17 -3.32
CA VAL A 71 0.90 -6.41 -2.62
C VAL A 71 1.49 -5.14 -2.01
N LEU A 72 0.95 -3.99 -2.40
CA LEU A 72 1.24 -2.70 -1.78
C LEU A 72 0.23 -2.45 -0.67
N GLN A 73 0.70 -2.15 0.54
CA GLN A 73 -0.19 -1.84 1.65
C GLN A 73 0.40 -0.78 2.58
N SER A 74 -0.47 -0.03 3.27
CA SER A 74 -0.08 0.78 4.43
C SER A 74 -0.01 -0.13 5.67
N GLN A 75 1.00 0.07 6.50
CA GLN A 75 1.20 -0.72 7.70
C GLN A 75 1.47 0.18 8.90
N LYS A 76 0.76 -0.07 10.00
CA LYS A 76 1.04 0.58 11.28
C LYS A 76 2.39 0.06 11.82
N ILE A 77 3.31 0.97 12.10
CA ILE A 77 4.57 0.68 12.79
C ILE A 77 4.24 0.56 14.29
N ALA A 78 4.80 -0.44 14.98
CA ALA A 78 4.60 -0.60 16.42
C ALA A 78 4.97 0.69 17.16
N GLU A 79 4.13 1.07 18.13
CA GLU A 79 4.16 2.38 18.81
C GLU A 79 5.57 2.75 19.30
N SER A 80 6.16 3.74 18.63
CA SER A 80 7.29 4.49 19.17
C SER A 80 6.75 5.82 19.70
N ALA A 81 7.46 6.47 20.62
CA ALA A 81 7.07 7.76 21.17
C ALA A 81 7.08 8.93 20.14
N SER A 82 7.17 8.64 18.83
CA SER A 82 7.12 9.60 17.74
C SER A 82 5.73 9.66 17.10
N ILE A 83 5.45 10.73 16.35
CA ILE A 83 4.19 10.95 15.63
C ILE A 83 4.04 9.98 14.42
N GLU A 84 5.12 9.28 14.08
CA GLU A 84 5.22 8.43 12.89
C GLU A 84 4.64 7.04 13.17
N ASN A 85 3.42 6.81 12.68
CA ASN A 85 2.64 5.60 12.96
C ASN A 85 2.50 4.66 11.76
N TYR A 86 2.74 5.12 10.54
CA TYR A 86 2.49 4.33 9.33
C TYR A 86 3.65 4.37 8.34
N THR A 87 3.82 3.29 7.59
CA THR A 87 4.73 3.17 6.45
C THR A 87 4.04 2.45 5.28
N LEU A 88 4.60 2.59 4.08
CA LEU A 88 4.17 1.82 2.91
C LEU A 88 5.10 0.61 2.73
N ILE A 89 4.52 -0.57 2.60
CA ILE A 89 5.26 -1.80 2.31
C ILE A 89 4.79 -2.37 0.96
N LEU A 90 5.73 -2.88 0.18
CA LEU A 90 5.48 -3.60 -1.06
C LEU A 90 6.05 -5.01 -0.93
N ASP A 91 5.19 -6.02 -1.02
CA ASP A 91 5.55 -7.44 -0.85
C ASP A 91 6.35 -7.69 0.45
N GLY A 92 5.86 -7.10 1.54
CA GLY A 92 6.47 -7.18 2.87
C GLY A 92 7.76 -6.36 3.07
N LYS A 93 8.18 -5.55 2.09
CA LYS A 93 9.37 -4.70 2.20
C LYS A 93 8.99 -3.22 2.30
N PRO A 94 9.53 -2.45 3.26
CA PRO A 94 9.24 -1.02 3.35
C PRO A 94 9.74 -0.28 2.10
N LEU A 95 8.89 0.56 1.54
CA LEU A 95 9.28 1.55 0.56
C LEU A 95 10.01 2.70 1.26
N LYS A 96 10.85 3.44 0.52
CA LYS A 96 11.55 4.63 1.02
C LYS A 96 10.60 5.83 1.14
N VAL A 97 9.47 5.61 1.78
CA VAL A 97 8.45 6.59 2.12
C VAL A 97 8.69 6.96 3.59
N LYS A 98 8.69 8.26 3.90
CA LYS A 98 8.88 8.71 5.28
C LYS A 98 7.74 8.15 6.13
N SER A 99 8.04 7.66 7.33
CA SER A 99 6.99 7.25 8.27
C SER A 99 6.21 8.49 8.72
N VAL A 100 4.89 8.38 8.82
CA VAL A 100 3.98 9.53 8.99
C VAL A 100 2.78 9.18 9.86
N SER A 101 1.96 10.15 10.26
CA SER A 101 0.82 9.88 11.15
C SER A 101 -0.32 9.15 10.46
N GLU A 102 -0.50 9.38 9.15
CA GLU A 102 -1.50 8.71 8.32
C GLU A 102 -1.02 8.63 6.86
N ILE A 103 -1.42 7.55 6.16
CA ILE A 103 -1.19 7.36 4.73
C ILE A 103 -2.52 7.05 4.06
N GLU A 104 -2.89 7.85 3.08
CA GLU A 104 -4.12 7.67 2.30
C GLU A 104 -3.78 7.47 0.83
N LEU A 105 -4.50 6.58 0.15
CA LEU A 105 -4.47 6.52 -1.31
C LEU A 105 -5.41 7.59 -1.86
N SER A 106 -4.84 8.61 -2.50
CA SER A 106 -5.65 9.68 -3.10
C SER A 106 -6.18 9.30 -4.48
N LYS A 107 -5.36 8.64 -5.30
CA LYS A 107 -5.73 8.24 -6.66
C LYS A 107 -4.81 7.16 -7.22
N ALA A 108 -5.35 6.28 -8.06
CA ALA A 108 -4.58 5.32 -8.87
C ALA A 108 -4.77 5.61 -10.37
N PHE A 109 -3.73 5.35 -11.15
CA PHE A 109 -3.68 5.57 -12.60
C PHE A 109 -2.95 4.42 -13.30
N LEU A 110 -3.23 4.22 -14.59
CA LEU A 110 -2.48 3.29 -15.43
C LEU A 110 -1.85 4.05 -16.59
N VAL A 111 -0.55 4.33 -16.51
CA VAL A 111 0.16 5.15 -17.49
C VAL A 111 1.26 4.34 -18.17
N GLU A 112 1.15 4.15 -19.49
CA GLU A 112 2.10 3.36 -20.29
C GLU A 112 2.37 1.97 -19.67
N SER A 113 1.31 1.28 -19.25
CA SER A 113 1.37 -0.02 -18.55
C SER A 113 2.04 0.02 -17.17
N ASN A 114 2.40 1.20 -16.66
CA ASN A 114 2.86 1.36 -15.29
C ASN A 114 1.68 1.65 -14.37
N GLN A 115 1.68 1.00 -13.22
CA GLN A 115 0.76 1.27 -12.14
C GLN A 115 1.27 2.48 -11.35
N VAL A 116 0.51 3.56 -11.32
CA VAL A 116 0.90 4.80 -10.66
C VAL A 116 -0.09 5.12 -9.54
N LEU A 117 0.40 5.20 -8.30
CA LEU A 117 -0.40 5.55 -7.14
C LEU A 117 0.03 6.90 -6.60
N LEU A 118 -0.93 7.80 -6.42
CA LEU A 118 -0.76 9.05 -5.69
C LEU A 118 -1.18 8.81 -4.24
N VAL A 119 -0.22 8.90 -3.35
CA VAL A 119 -0.43 8.73 -1.91
C VAL A 119 -0.30 10.07 -1.20
N ALA A 120 -1.23 10.34 -0.28
CA ALA A 120 -1.20 11.49 0.60
C ALA A 120 -0.70 11.06 1.99
N PHE A 121 -0.01 11.98 2.64
CA PHE A 121 0.52 11.81 3.98
C PHE A 121 0.13 12.98 4.85
N ASP A 122 -0.35 12.68 6.06
CA ASP A 122 -0.46 13.66 7.14
C ASP A 122 0.76 13.50 8.05
N GLN A 123 1.42 14.61 8.40
CA GLN A 123 2.56 14.59 9.33
C GLN A 123 2.14 14.73 10.80
N GLY A 124 0.87 15.05 11.07
CA GLY A 124 0.35 15.27 12.41
C GLY A 124 0.83 16.59 13.04
N GLY A 125 0.00 17.16 13.92
CA GLY A 125 0.30 18.43 14.61
C GLY A 125 -0.03 19.68 13.79
N ASN A 126 0.43 20.85 14.25
CA ASN A 126 0.05 22.16 13.70
C ASN A 126 0.92 22.64 12.52
N GLN A 127 1.66 21.73 11.88
CA GLN A 127 2.52 22.03 10.72
C GLN A 127 2.10 21.17 9.53
N CYS A 128 1.31 21.76 8.64
CA CYS A 128 0.99 21.28 7.29
C CYS A 128 0.34 19.89 7.19
N SER A 129 -0.98 19.91 7.02
CA SER A 129 -1.88 18.75 7.08
C SER A 129 -1.76 17.74 5.94
N ARG A 130 -1.13 18.08 4.80
CA ARG A 130 -1.12 17.16 3.66
C ARG A 130 0.06 17.35 2.72
N GLN A 131 0.78 16.26 2.49
CA GLN A 131 1.84 16.13 1.48
C GLN A 131 1.57 14.92 0.60
N TYR A 132 2.23 14.84 -0.55
CA TYR A 132 2.01 13.80 -1.54
C TYR A 132 3.31 13.20 -2.05
N GLN A 133 3.24 11.92 -2.44
CA GLN A 133 4.25 11.25 -3.27
C GLN A 133 3.56 10.40 -4.32
N VAL A 134 4.29 10.15 -5.39
CA VAL A 134 3.90 9.21 -6.43
C VAL A 134 4.72 7.92 -6.27
N VAL A 135 4.01 6.80 -6.21
CA VAL A 135 4.59 5.45 -6.28
C VAL A 135 4.30 4.90 -7.67
N THR A 136 5.35 4.69 -8.47
CA THR A 136 5.26 4.07 -9.80
C THR A 136 5.79 2.65 -9.73
N ILE A 137 4.98 1.69 -10.18
CA ILE A 137 5.30 0.27 -10.20
C ILE A 137 5.18 -0.22 -11.64
N SER A 138 6.30 -0.69 -12.18
CA SER A 138 6.39 -1.40 -13.45
C SER A 138 6.76 -2.87 -13.18
N GLU A 139 6.78 -3.71 -14.20
CA GLU A 139 7.29 -5.09 -14.04
C GLU A 139 8.75 -5.13 -13.56
N SER A 140 9.56 -4.15 -13.97
CA SER A 140 11.01 -4.13 -13.73
C SER A 140 11.43 -3.31 -12.52
N ALA A 141 10.64 -2.34 -12.08
CA ALA A 141 11.07 -1.39 -11.06
C ALA A 141 9.92 -0.81 -10.23
N THR A 142 10.28 -0.32 -9.05
CA THR A 142 9.42 0.53 -8.22
C THR A 142 10.17 1.83 -8.00
N LYS A 143 9.52 2.95 -8.30
CA LYS A 143 10.05 4.30 -8.10
C LYS A 143 9.13 5.06 -7.18
N VAL A 144 9.70 5.83 -6.27
CA VAL A 144 8.98 6.73 -5.37
C VAL A 144 9.48 8.13 -5.64
N SER A 145 8.57 9.08 -5.89
CA SER A 145 8.94 10.47 -6.14
C SER A 145 9.47 11.14 -4.87
N LYS A 146 10.08 12.32 -5.04
CA LYS A 146 10.24 13.24 -3.91
C LYS A 146 8.85 13.65 -3.39
N VAL A 147 8.79 14.02 -2.11
CA VAL A 147 7.60 14.62 -1.51
C VAL A 147 7.31 15.97 -2.19
N PHE A 148 6.04 16.25 -2.45
CA PHE A 148 5.54 17.54 -2.90
C PHE A 148 4.22 17.89 -2.19
N GLY A 149 3.74 19.12 -2.36
CA GLY A 149 2.59 19.63 -1.62
C GLY A 149 2.95 20.84 -0.76
N SER A 150 1.96 21.68 -0.46
CA SER A 150 2.15 22.92 0.31
C SER A 150 0.98 23.18 1.28
N CYS A 151 0.50 22.12 1.95
CA CYS A 151 -0.53 22.22 2.99
C CYS A 151 -1.94 22.57 2.45
N LEU A 152 -2.06 22.67 1.12
CA LEU A 152 -3.31 22.75 0.39
C LEU A 152 -3.67 21.37 -0.17
N PRO A 153 -4.96 20.99 -0.19
CA PRO A 153 -5.40 19.80 -0.89
C PRO A 153 -5.10 19.94 -2.39
N LEU A 154 -4.88 18.82 -3.08
CA LEU A 154 -4.81 18.84 -4.53
C LEU A 154 -6.17 19.27 -5.10
N SER A 155 -6.17 20.30 -5.94
CA SER A 155 -7.36 20.74 -6.65
C SER A 155 -7.65 19.86 -7.87
N SER A 156 -6.63 19.28 -8.49
CA SER A 156 -6.82 18.31 -9.57
C SER A 156 -5.63 17.36 -9.77
N ALA A 157 -5.94 16.20 -10.36
CA ALA A 157 -4.97 15.24 -10.86
C ALA A 157 -5.47 14.69 -12.20
N ILE A 158 -4.90 15.21 -13.29
CA ILE A 158 -5.35 14.98 -14.68
C ILE A 158 -4.33 14.11 -15.41
N GLU A 159 -4.81 13.03 -16.00
CA GLU A 159 -4.04 12.19 -16.90
C GLU A 159 -4.19 12.69 -18.35
N SER A 160 -3.07 12.82 -19.06
CA SER A 160 -3.04 13.24 -20.46
C SER A 160 -1.94 12.47 -21.20
N GLY A 161 -2.34 11.37 -21.87
CA GLY A 161 -1.41 10.48 -22.55
C GLY A 161 -0.46 9.81 -21.55
N SER A 162 0.83 10.07 -21.67
CA SER A 162 1.86 9.51 -20.78
C SER A 162 2.20 10.38 -19.57
N GLN A 163 1.44 11.44 -19.34
CA GLN A 163 1.71 12.42 -18.28
C GLN A 163 0.55 12.52 -17.31
N ILE A 164 0.89 12.65 -16.02
CA ILE A 164 -0.06 13.03 -14.97
C ILE A 164 0.33 14.42 -14.49
N THR A 165 -0.61 15.35 -14.55
CA THR A 165 -0.45 16.71 -14.03
C THR A 165 -1.21 16.84 -12.72
N PHE A 166 -0.50 17.30 -11.68
CA PHE A 166 -1.07 17.60 -10.38
C PHE A 166 -1.17 19.12 -10.22
N SER A 167 -2.31 19.61 -9.74
CA SER A 167 -2.52 21.02 -9.41
C SER A 167 -2.92 21.17 -7.95
N MET A 168 -2.40 22.23 -7.33
CA MET A 168 -2.73 22.66 -5.96
C MET A 168 -3.61 23.89 -6.08
#